data_AF-A0A2S5TAG5-F1
#
_entry.id   AF-A0A2S5TAG5-F1
#
_cell.length_a   1.000
_cell.length_b   1.000
_cell.length_c   1.000
_cell.angle_alpha   90.00
_cell.angle_beta   90.00
_cell.angle_gamma   90.00
#
_symmetry.space_group_name_H-M   'P 1'
#
loop_
_entity.id
_entity.type
_entity.pdbx_description
1 polymer ?
#
loop_
_entity_poly.entity_id
_entity_poly.type
_entity_poly.pdbx_seq_one_letter_code
_entity_poly.pdbx_strand_id
1 'polypeptide(L)' 'MSYDFPDAKGHFGPYGGQFVAETLMEPLRQLSEAYGRLKDDPA' A
#
# COMPACT_ATOMS: atom_id res chain seq x y z
N MET A 1 -16.18 11.59 -11.43
CA MET A 1 -15.96 10.31 -10.74
C MET A 1 -14.76 10.51 -9.84
N SER A 2 -14.87 10.22 -8.54
CA SER A 2 -13.73 10.32 -7.61
C SER A 2 -12.81 9.12 -7.86
N TYR A 3 -11.51 9.38 -8.03
CA TYR A 3 -10.51 8.32 -8.23
C TYR A 3 -10.02 7.87 -6.85
N ASP A 4 -10.74 6.91 -6.25
CA ASP A 4 -10.52 6.48 -4.86
C ASP A 4 -9.72 5.17 -4.79
N PHE A 5 -8.78 4.97 -5.72
CA PHE A 5 -7.94 3.78 -5.79
C PHE A 5 -6.47 4.05 -5.43
N PRO A 6 -5.74 3.04 -4.89
CA PRO A 6 -6.26 1.75 -4.42
C PRO A 6 -7.13 1.90 -3.17
N ASP A 7 -7.97 0.90 -2.89
CA ASP A 7 -8.69 0.83 -1.61
C ASP A 7 -7.71 0.64 -0.42
N ALA A 8 -8.23 0.72 0.81
CA ALA A 8 -7.42 0.56 2.01
C ALA A 8 -6.73 -0.82 2.14
N LYS A 9 -7.15 -1.82 1.36
CA LYS A 9 -6.54 -3.15 1.31
C LYS A 9 -5.56 -3.29 0.13
N GLY A 10 -5.36 -2.24 -0.67
CA GLY A 10 -4.47 -2.25 -1.82
C GLY A 10 -5.11 -2.79 -3.10
N HIS A 11 -6.44 -2.85 -3.22
CA HIS A 11 -7.11 -3.29 -4.44
C HIS A 11 -7.48 -2.13 -5.37
N PHE A 12 -7.33 -2.38 -6.66
CA PHE A 12 -7.88 -1.61 -7.76
C PHE A 12 -9.09 -2.38 -8.32
N GLY A 13 -10.25 -2.16 -7.72
CA GLY A 13 -11.45 -2.95 -8.01
C GLY A 13 -11.22 -4.42 -7.63
N PRO A 14 -11.39 -5.38 -8.54
CA PRO A 14 -11.18 -6.81 -8.24
C PRO A 14 -9.70 -7.24 -8.26
N TYR A 15 -8.77 -6.33 -8.58
CA TYR A 15 -7.36 -6.65 -8.76
C TYR A 15 -6.50 -6.08 -7.64
N GLY A 16 -5.33 -6.67 -7.37
CA GLY A 16 -4.38 -6.18 -6.36
C GLY A 16 -4.48 -6.93 -5.04
N GLY A 17 -4.27 -6.20 -3.93
CA GLY A 17 -4.10 -6.80 -2.61
C GLY A 17 -2.70 -7.40 -2.43
N GLN A 18 -2.54 -8.23 -1.40
CA GLN A 18 -1.25 -8.83 -1.04
C GLN A 18 -1.38 -10.36 -1.02
N PHE A 19 -0.81 -11.02 -2.03
CA PHE A 19 -0.65 -12.48 -2.08
C PHE A 19 0.83 -12.83 -2.01
N VAL A 20 1.36 -12.80 -0.80
CA VAL A 20 2.79 -12.94 -0.49
C VAL A 20 2.99 -13.93 0.65
N ALA A 21 4.22 -14.40 0.85
CA ALA A 21 4.54 -15.24 2.01
C ALA A 21 4.40 -14.45 3.32
N GLU A 22 4.04 -15.13 4.42
CA GLU A 22 3.93 -14.55 5.76
C GLU A 22 5.21 -13.78 6.16
N THR A 23 6.37 -14.31 5.79
CA THR A 23 7.69 -13.71 6.07
C THR A 23 7.89 -12.34 5.41
N LEU A 24 7.06 -11.98 4.43
CA LEU A 24 7.10 -10.69 3.73
C LEU A 24 6.06 -9.69 4.26
N MET A 25 5.09 -10.13 5.08
CA MET A 25 4.03 -9.26 5.58
C MET A 25 4.59 -8.07 6.36
N GLU A 26 5.48 -8.33 7.31
CA GLU A 26 6.04 -7.29 8.18
C GLU A 26 6.95 -6.30 7.42
N PRO A 27 7.91 -6.73 6.57
CA PRO A 27 8.68 -5.81 5.73
C PRO A 27 7.81 -4.93 4.82
N LEU A 28 6.75 -5.49 4.22
CA LEU A 28 5.86 -4.73 3.33
C LEU A 28 5.00 -3.73 4.11
N ARG A 29 4.58 -4.06 5.33
CA ARG A 29 3.91 -3.12 6.24
C ARG A 29 4.82 -1.93 6.57
N GLN A 30 6.05 -2.20 6.99
CA GLN A 30 7.02 -1.14 7.30
C GLN A 30 7.33 -0.25 6.09
N LEU A 31 7.46 -0.84 4.90
CA LEU A 31 7.65 -0.11 3.66
C LEU A 31 6.46 0.81 3.36
N SER A 32 5.23 0.28 3.48
CA SER A 32 4.01 1.06 3.24
C SER A 32 3.89 2.25 4.20
N GLU A 33 4.24 2.06 5.48
CA GLU A 33 4.26 3.11 6.50
C GLU A 33 5.35 4.15 6.27
N ALA A 34 6.55 3.72 5.87
CA ALA A 34 7.63 4.63 5.51
C ALA A 34 7.25 5.46 4.28
N TYR A 35 6.70 4.83 3.24
CA TYR A 35 6.20 5.51 2.06
C TYR A 35 5.10 6.52 2.41
N GLY A 36 4.11 6.12 3.21
CA GLY A 36 3.03 7.02 3.63
C GLY A 36 3.50 8.27 4.36
N ARG A 37 4.60 8.17 5.13
CA ARG A 37 5.23 9.32 5.79
C ARG A 37 6.01 10.22 4.85
N LEU A 38 6.64 9.64 3.83
CA LEU A 38 7.62 10.32 2.98
C LEU A 38 7.06 10.78 1.63
N LYS A 39 5.89 10.27 1.20
CA LYS A 39 5.35 10.53 -0.15
C LYS A 39 5.12 12.02 -0.45
N ASP A 40 4.85 12.82 0.57
CA ASP A 40 4.59 14.27 0.48
C ASP A 40 5.72 15.09 1.14
N ASP A 41 6.87 14.45 1.44
CA ASP A 41 8.02 15.13 2.04
C ASP A 41 8.66 16.09 1.02
N PRO A 42 8.72 17.40 1.31
CA PRO A 42 9.28 18.39 0.38
C PRO A 42 10.82 18.49 0.38
N ALA A 43 11.50 17.79 1.29
CA ALA A 43 12.95 17.90 1.50
C ALA A 43 13.81 17.43 0.31
#